data_AF-A0A060BWW8-F1
#
_entry.id   AF-A0A060BWW8-F1
#
_cell.length_a   1.000
_cell.length_b   1.000
_cell.length_c   1.000
_cell.angle_alpha   90.00
_cell.angle_beta   90.00
_cell.angle_gamma   90.00
#
_symmetry.space_group_name_H-M   'P 1'
#
loop_
_entity.id
_entity.type
_entity.pdbx_description
1 polymer ?
#
loop_
_entity_poly.entity_id
_entity_poly.type
_entity_poly.pdbx_seq_one_letter_code
_entity_poly.pdbx_strand_id
1 'polypeptide(L)'
;LIDEMLETSSESAWITNDVIQARSLLADRNAHFLPYVAPRDALASLRAARFAYNTARDLKPAMVLSTGAAIAAFTLPWLALTGTPSHYIESLARKSGHSVTGKVAALSP
;
A
#
# COMPACT_ATOMS: atom_id res chain seq x y z
N LEU A 1 8.51 11.03 -9.59
CA LEU A 1 7.10 11.30 -9.98
C LEU A 1 6.15 11.25 -8.79
N ILE A 2 5.63 10.11 -8.31
CA ILE A 2 4.68 10.11 -7.16
C ILE A 2 5.35 10.65 -5.88
N ASP A 3 6.59 10.25 -5.63
CA ASP A 3 7.39 10.71 -4.49
C ASP A 3 7.54 12.25 -4.46
N GLU A 4 7.90 12.84 -5.60
CA GLU A 4 8.04 14.29 -5.77
C GLU A 4 6.70 15.02 -5.72
N MET A 5 5.64 14.44 -6.30
CA MET A 5 4.29 15.04 -6.29
C MET A 5 3.67 15.11 -4.89
N LEU A 6 4.06 14.21 -4.00
CA LEU A 6 3.54 14.13 -2.64
C LEU A 6 4.46 14.76 -1.60
N GLU A 7 5.60 15.31 -2.03
CA GLU A 7 6.63 15.87 -1.15
C GLU A 7 6.96 14.94 0.02
N THR A 8 7.18 13.64 -0.25
CA THR A 8 7.39 12.69 0.84
C THR A 8 8.65 13.04 1.63
N SER A 9 8.56 12.89 2.96
CA SER A 9 9.66 13.18 3.87
C SER A 9 10.50 11.93 4.17
N SER A 10 11.65 12.11 4.82
CA SER A 10 12.47 11.02 5.37
C SER A 10 11.70 10.10 6.33
N GLU A 11 10.67 10.64 6.98
CA GLU A 11 9.83 9.91 7.93
C GLU A 11 8.76 9.04 7.24
N SER A 12 8.56 9.23 5.93
CA SER A 12 7.55 8.49 5.17
C SER A 12 7.95 7.01 5.03
N ALA A 13 7.04 6.12 5.44
CA ALA A 13 7.27 4.68 5.38
C ALA A 13 6.81 4.08 4.03
N TRP A 14 7.64 3.20 3.47
CA TRP A 14 7.37 2.46 2.24
C TRP A 14 7.15 0.99 2.56
N ILE A 15 6.02 0.41 2.12
CA ILE A 15 5.71 -1.01 2.35
C ILE A 15 5.54 -1.69 0.99
N THR A 16 6.34 -2.72 0.73
CA THR A 16 6.32 -3.43 -0.56
C THR A 16 6.81 -4.87 -0.42
N ASN A 17 6.64 -5.66 -1.49
CA ASN A 17 7.19 -7.01 -1.56
C ASN A 17 8.73 -6.97 -1.61
N ASP A 18 9.35 -7.99 -1.01
CA ASP A 18 10.79 -8.17 -1.00
C ASP A 18 11.31 -8.67 -2.35
N VAL A 19 11.65 -7.73 -3.23
CA VAL A 19 12.25 -8.01 -4.54
C VAL A 19 13.48 -7.13 -4.76
N ILE A 20 14.47 -7.64 -5.50
CA ILE A 20 15.77 -6.97 -5.73
C ILE A 20 15.59 -5.54 -6.23
N GLN A 21 14.67 -5.33 -7.17
CA GLN A 21 14.38 -4.00 -7.71
C GLN A 21 13.88 -3.03 -6.63
N ALA A 22 12.99 -3.48 -5.74
CA ALA A 22 12.45 -2.65 -4.67
C ALA A 22 13.52 -2.31 -3.62
N ARG A 23 14.37 -3.28 -3.26
CA ARG A 23 15.51 -3.04 -2.36
C ARG A 23 16.46 -1.98 -2.89
N SER A 24 16.79 -2.05 -4.18
CA SER A 24 17.67 -1.05 -4.80
C SER A 24 17.05 0.34 -4.87
N LEU A 25 15.74 0.45 -5.14
CA LEU A 25 15.05 1.75 -5.25
C LEU A 25 14.81 2.42 -3.89
N LEU A 26 14.72 1.64 -2.81
CA LEU A 26 14.36 2.11 -1.48
C LEU A 26 15.51 2.00 -0.47
N ALA A 27 16.75 1.84 -0.93
CA ALA A 27 17.91 1.59 -0.08
C ALA A 27 18.10 2.66 1.03
N ASP A 28 17.83 3.92 0.69
CA ASP A 28 17.99 5.08 1.60
C ASP A 28 16.65 5.62 2.12
N ARG A 29 15.60 4.78 2.12
CA ARG A 29 14.25 5.16 2.56
C ARG A 29 13.84 4.32 3.77
N ASN A 30 12.90 4.83 4.56
CA ASN A 30 12.24 4.04 5.60
C ASN A 30 11.35 2.98 4.94
N ALA A 31 11.92 1.82 4.59
CA ALA A 31 11.25 0.79 3.82
C ALA A 31 11.11 -0.53 4.58
N HIS A 32 9.91 -1.10 4.48
CA HIS A 32 9.56 -2.40 5.02
C HIS A 32 9.28 -3.38 3.88
N PHE A 33 10.13 -4.40 3.79
CA PHE A 33 10.02 -5.45 2.78
C PHE A 33 9.26 -6.65 3.35
N LEU A 34 8.13 -6.98 2.73
CA LEU A 34 7.26 -8.08 3.10
C LEU A 34 7.45 -9.29 2.17
N PRO A 35 7.17 -10.52 2.62
CA PRO A 35 7.09 -11.67 1.73
C PRO A 35 6.13 -11.41 0.57
N TYR A 36 6.42 -12.01 -0.58
CA TYR A 36 5.59 -11.86 -1.78
C TYR A 36 4.13 -12.25 -1.52
N VAL A 37 3.21 -11.33 -1.85
CA VAL A 37 1.77 -11.59 -1.83
C VAL A 37 1.29 -11.98 -3.22
N ALA A 38 0.92 -13.24 -3.40
CA ALA A 38 0.42 -13.75 -4.67
C ALA A 38 -0.99 -13.20 -5.01
N PRO A 39 -1.35 -13.12 -6.30
CA PRO A 39 -2.71 -12.74 -6.69
C PRO A 39 -3.76 -13.65 -6.05
N ARG A 40 -4.77 -13.05 -5.42
CA ARG A 40 -5.87 -13.74 -4.70
C ARG A 40 -5.45 -14.48 -3.43
N ASP A 41 -4.24 -14.28 -2.92
CA ASP A 41 -3.83 -14.79 -1.61
C ASP A 41 -4.33 -13.88 -0.48
N ALA A 42 -5.58 -14.10 -0.08
CA ALA A 42 -6.23 -13.27 0.94
C ALA A 42 -5.52 -13.33 2.30
N LEU A 43 -4.89 -14.46 2.63
CA LEU A 43 -4.23 -14.65 3.92
C LEU A 43 -2.91 -13.88 3.98
N ALA A 44 -2.09 -13.95 2.92
CA ALA A 44 -0.89 -13.13 2.82
C ALA A 44 -1.23 -11.64 2.75
N SER A 45 -2.27 -11.25 2.00
CA SER A 45 -2.76 -9.87 1.97
C SER A 45 -3.21 -9.36 3.34
N LEU A 46 -3.94 -10.17 4.13
CA LEU A 46 -4.37 -9.79 5.47
C LEU A 46 -3.18 -9.64 6.43
N ARG A 47 -2.17 -10.51 6.33
CA ARG A 47 -0.94 -10.37 7.13
C ARG A 47 -0.19 -9.08 6.78
N ALA A 48 -0.07 -8.76 5.49
CA ALA A 48 0.51 -7.50 5.03
C ALA A 48 -0.28 -6.29 5.55
N ALA A 49 -1.62 -6.37 5.51
CA ALA A 49 -2.49 -5.32 6.03
C ALA A 49 -2.32 -5.13 7.55
N ARG A 50 -2.19 -6.20 8.33
CA ARG A 50 -1.94 -6.10 9.77
C ARG A 50 -0.59 -5.45 10.07
N PHE A 51 0.44 -5.76 9.28
CA PHE A 51 1.73 -5.09 9.40
C PHE A 51 1.60 -3.59 9.10
N ALA A 52 0.99 -3.25 7.95
CA ALA A 52 0.78 -1.87 7.54
C ALA A 52 -0.07 -1.07 8.55
N TYR A 53 -1.08 -1.70 9.15
CA TYR A 53 -1.88 -1.11 10.23
C TYR A 53 -1.04 -0.73 11.44
N ASN A 54 -0.20 -1.65 11.94
CA ASN A 54 0.67 -1.37 13.07
C ASN A 54 1.67 -0.25 12.76
N THR A 55 2.30 -0.29 11.57
CA THR A 55 3.20 0.78 11.12
C THR A 55 2.48 2.11 11.05
N ALA A 56 1.28 2.17 10.48
CA ALA A 56 0.50 3.40 10.37
C ALA A 56 0.04 3.94 11.74
N ARG A 57 -0.31 3.05 12.67
CA ARG A 57 -0.68 3.44 14.04
C ARG A 57 0.48 4.12 14.78
N ASP A 58 1.68 3.60 14.57
CA ASP A 58 2.89 4.11 15.24
C ASP A 58 3.41 5.39 14.54
N LEU A 59 3.38 5.44 13.20
CA LEU A 59 3.82 6.58 12.39
C LEU A 59 2.82 7.75 12.38
N LYS A 60 1.51 7.46 12.46
CA LYS A 60 0.40 8.40 12.29
C LYS A 60 0.51 9.22 10.99
N PRO A 61 0.53 8.56 9.82
CA PRO A 61 0.70 9.25 8.55
C PRO A 61 -0.51 10.14 8.26
N ALA A 62 -0.26 11.28 7.59
CA ALA A 62 -1.33 12.16 7.11
C ALA A 62 -2.24 11.48 6.08
N MET A 63 -1.68 10.56 5.29
CA MET A 63 -2.41 9.73 4.33
C MET A 63 -1.64 8.46 3.99
N VAL A 64 -2.34 7.47 3.43
CA VAL A 64 -1.78 6.23 2.91
C VAL A 64 -2.15 6.06 1.46
N LEU A 65 -1.17 5.67 0.65
CA LEU A 65 -1.30 5.51 -0.78
C LEU A 65 -0.79 4.14 -1.20
N SER A 66 -1.49 3.49 -2.12
CA SER A 66 -1.01 2.23 -2.69
C SER A 66 -1.30 2.12 -4.18
N THR A 67 -0.29 1.70 -4.93
CA THR A 67 -0.39 1.26 -6.32
C THR A 67 -0.45 -0.28 -6.45
N GLY A 68 -0.26 -1.00 -5.33
CA GLY A 68 -0.10 -2.44 -5.29
C GLY A 68 -1.39 -3.17 -4.90
N ALA A 69 -2.04 -3.82 -5.88
CA ALA A 69 -3.37 -4.43 -5.71
C ALA A 69 -3.47 -5.43 -4.53
N ALA A 70 -2.48 -6.31 -4.37
CA ALA A 70 -2.57 -7.42 -3.42
C ALA A 70 -2.44 -6.96 -1.95
N ILE A 71 -1.53 -6.02 -1.66
CA ILE A 71 -1.37 -5.45 -0.31
C ILE A 71 -2.52 -4.49 0.00
N ALA A 72 -2.92 -3.66 -0.97
CA ALA A 72 -3.97 -2.66 -0.80
C ALA A 72 -5.36 -3.24 -0.46
N ALA A 73 -5.66 -4.46 -0.93
CA ALA A 73 -6.99 -5.06 -0.83
C ALA A 73 -7.59 -5.08 0.58
N PHE A 74 -6.76 -5.33 1.60
CA PHE A 74 -7.18 -5.25 3.00
C PHE A 74 -6.60 -4.03 3.73
N THR A 75 -5.45 -3.51 3.29
CA THR A 75 -4.76 -2.41 3.98
C THR A 75 -5.57 -1.12 3.95
N LEU A 76 -6.01 -0.70 2.75
CA LEU A 76 -6.71 0.58 2.58
C LEU A 76 -8.08 0.63 3.28
N PRO A 77 -8.99 -0.36 3.11
CA PRO A 77 -10.26 -0.32 3.83
C PRO A 77 -10.07 -0.39 5.33
N TRP A 78 -9.10 -1.17 5.84
CA TRP A 78 -8.84 -1.24 7.27
C TRP A 78 -8.38 0.12 7.81
N LEU A 79 -7.42 0.77 7.15
CA LEU A 79 -6.91 2.07 7.58
C LEU A 79 -7.95 3.20 7.47
N ALA A 80 -8.74 3.20 6.39
CA ALA A 80 -9.84 4.14 6.21
C ALA A 80 -10.86 4.03 7.35
N LEU A 81 -11.23 2.80 7.76
CA LEU A 81 -12.12 2.56 8.90
C LEU A 81 -11.55 3.06 10.24
N THR A 82 -10.23 3.26 10.33
CA THR A 82 -9.57 3.84 11.51
C THR A 82 -9.30 5.34 11.40
N GLY A 83 -9.83 6.00 10.36
CA GLY A 83 -9.75 7.45 10.18
C GLY A 83 -8.49 7.94 9.47
N THR A 84 -7.69 7.04 8.88
CA THR A 84 -6.52 7.43 8.07
C THR A 84 -6.92 7.57 6.60
N PRO A 85 -6.79 8.77 5.99
CA PRO A 85 -7.07 8.97 4.56
C PRO A 85 -6.29 7.96 3.72
N SER A 86 -6.99 7.15 2.93
CA SER A 86 -6.43 5.98 2.26
C SER A 86 -6.84 5.97 0.79
N HIS A 87 -5.89 6.08 -0.14
CA HIS A 87 -6.20 6.10 -1.57
C HIS A 87 -5.47 5.02 -2.35
N TYR A 88 -6.21 4.39 -3.27
CA TYR A 88 -5.68 3.44 -4.21
C TYR A 88 -5.43 4.11 -5.56
N ILE A 89 -4.21 3.98 -6.07
CA ILE A 89 -3.84 4.42 -7.42
C ILE A 89 -3.88 3.18 -8.32
N GLU A 90 -4.90 3.07 -9.14
CA GLU A 90 -5.04 1.95 -10.06
C GLU A 90 -4.00 2.01 -11.19
N SER A 91 -3.44 0.84 -11.53
CA SER A 91 -2.52 0.74 -12.67
C SER A 91 -3.29 0.73 -14.00
N LEU A 92 -2.98 1.68 -14.89
CA LEU A 92 -3.54 1.79 -16.25
C LEU A 92 -3.09 0.66 -17.20
N ALA A 93 -2.16 -0.22 -16.78
CA ALA A 93 -1.65 -1.31 -17.60
C ALA A 93 -2.68 -2.45 -17.84
N ARG A 94 -3.86 -2.40 -17.21
CA ARG A 94 -4.93 -3.39 -17.40
C ARG A 94 -5.80 -3.04 -18.61
N LYS A 95 -6.12 -4.04 -19.45
CA LYS A 95 -6.88 -3.86 -20.69
C LYS A 95 -8.40 -3.64 -20.51
N SER A 96 -8.98 -3.86 -19.32
CA SER A 96 -10.43 -3.61 -19.11
C SER A 96 -10.85 -3.57 -17.63
N GLY A 97 -11.50 -2.48 -17.21
CA GLY A 97 -12.25 -2.33 -15.95
C GLY A 97 -11.42 -2.16 -14.66
N HIS A 98 -12.06 -1.63 -13.60
CA HIS A 98 -11.47 -1.52 -12.26
C HIS A 98 -11.09 -2.90 -11.70
N SER A 99 -9.92 -3.00 -11.05
CA SER A 99 -9.51 -4.21 -10.35
C SER A 99 -10.46 -4.52 -9.17
N VAL A 100 -10.47 -5.78 -8.70
CA VAL A 100 -11.19 -6.14 -7.47
C VAL A 100 -10.74 -5.26 -6.31
N THR A 101 -9.44 -5.01 -6.19
CA THR A 101 -8.88 -4.07 -5.20
C THR A 101 -9.43 -2.67 -5.38
N GLY A 102 -9.45 -2.14 -6.62
CA GLY A 102 -9.99 -0.81 -6.91
C GLY A 102 -11.47 -0.70 -6.55
N LYS A 103 -12.27 -1.74 -6.79
CA LYS A 103 -13.67 -1.80 -6.35
C LYS A 103 -13.80 -1.79 -4.82
N VAL A 104 -12.96 -2.53 -4.11
CA VAL A 104 -12.95 -2.54 -2.63
C VAL A 104 -12.52 -1.19 -2.07
N ALA A 105 -11.47 -0.60 -2.63
CA ALA A 105 -10.97 0.72 -2.22
C ALA A 105 -12.02 1.81 -2.46
N ALA A 106 -12.80 1.74 -3.54
CA ALA A 106 -13.88 2.69 -3.81
C ALA A 106 -15.06 2.61 -2.80
N LEU A 107 -15.14 1.54 -2.01
CA LEU A 107 -16.11 1.42 -0.91
C LEU A 107 -15.56 1.96 0.42
N SER A 108 -14.28 2.36 0.45
CA SER A 108 -13.65 2.94 1.62
C SER A 108 -13.96 4.44 1.69
N PRO A 109 -14.28 4.98 2.89
CA PRO A 109 -14.63 6.39 3.07
C PRO A 109 -13.46 7.35 2.80
#